data_AF-A0A1B6H974-F1
#
_entry.id   AF-A0A1B6H974-F1
#
_cell.length_a   1.000
_cell.length_b   1.000
_cell.length_c   1.000
_cell.angle_alpha   90.00
_cell.angle_beta   90.00
_cell.angle_gamma   90.00
#
_symmetry.space_group_name_H-M   'P 1'
#
loop_
_entity.id
_entity.type
_entity.pdbx_description
1 polymer ?
#
loop_
_entity_poly.entity_id
_entity_poly.type
_entity_poly.pdbx_seq_one_letter_code
_entity_poly.pdbx_strand_id
1 'polypeptide(L)'
;LKDPAVFESISGHYATGEKPPVPPLTEIDRHLAGYNLCHELFKAHLDLEIYSTKDFWQDIMKRLWPAHFILPHDHWNSLPCNFSAIVTEQWCAAYFSHVWARMVAADVYTAFTEPDVDLKNIGSRFRDTYLAFGGSCPPGEVFRRFRGRDPSSEAYLKYLGLH
;
A
#
# COMPACT_ATOMS: atom_id res chain seq x y z
N LEU A 1 -7.88 -1.19 9.87
CA LEU A 1 -9.04 -0.94 10.76
C LEU A 1 -9.00 0.52 11.19
N LYS A 2 -9.71 1.40 10.49
CA LYS A 2 -9.76 2.86 10.81
C LYS A 2 -11.09 3.29 11.40
N ASP A 3 -12.12 2.47 11.25
CA ASP A 3 -13.47 2.74 11.73
C ASP A 3 -13.61 2.25 13.19
N PRO A 4 -13.87 3.16 14.16
CA PRO A 4 -14.12 2.79 15.55
C PRO A 4 -15.24 1.77 15.73
N ALA A 5 -16.34 1.89 14.97
CA ALA A 5 -17.48 1.00 15.10
C ALA A 5 -17.11 -0.42 14.65
N VAL A 6 -16.32 -0.54 13.58
CA VAL A 6 -15.80 -1.84 13.14
C VAL A 6 -14.84 -2.41 14.18
N PHE A 7 -13.93 -1.60 14.74
CA PHE A 7 -13.02 -2.04 15.80
C PHE A 7 -13.78 -2.59 17.01
N GLU A 8 -14.78 -1.87 17.51
CA GLU A 8 -15.61 -2.30 18.64
C GLU A 8 -16.44 -3.55 18.35
N SER A 9 -16.79 -3.80 17.08
CA SER A 9 -17.55 -4.99 16.69
C SER A 9 -16.71 -6.28 16.67
N ILE A 10 -15.39 -6.15 16.46
CA ILE A 10 -14.48 -7.29 16.33
C ILE A 10 -13.51 -7.43 17.50
N SER A 11 -13.60 -6.57 18.52
CA SER A 11 -12.70 -6.56 19.68
C SER A 11 -13.40 -6.93 20.97
N GLY A 12 -12.68 -7.64 21.84
CA GLY A 12 -13.13 -8.05 23.16
C GLY A 12 -12.02 -8.81 23.89
N HIS A 13 -11.99 -8.71 25.21
CA HIS A 13 -11.04 -9.47 26.03
C HIS A 13 -11.28 -10.97 25.84
N TYR A 14 -10.22 -11.75 25.59
CA TYR A 14 -10.34 -13.16 25.21
C TYR A 14 -11.11 -14.02 26.24
N ALA A 15 -10.98 -13.72 27.53
CA ALA A 15 -11.69 -14.41 28.61
C ALA A 15 -13.02 -13.76 29.02
N THR A 16 -13.06 -12.45 29.28
CA THR A 16 -14.23 -11.76 29.85
C THR A 16 -15.20 -11.22 28.80
N GLY A 17 -14.78 -11.10 27.53
CA GLY A 17 -15.55 -10.47 26.47
C GLY A 17 -15.69 -8.94 26.61
N GLU A 18 -15.06 -8.33 27.62
CA GLU A 18 -15.11 -6.88 27.83
C GLU A 18 -14.48 -6.13 26.65
N LYS A 19 -15.16 -5.08 26.19
CA LYS A 19 -14.69 -4.28 25.07
C LYS A 19 -13.51 -3.40 25.50
N PRO A 20 -12.38 -3.41 24.78
CA PRO A 20 -11.28 -2.51 25.07
C PRO A 20 -11.65 -1.05 24.74
N PRO A 21 -11.00 -0.06 25.38
CA PRO A 21 -11.12 1.32 24.95
C PRO A 21 -10.60 1.48 23.51
N VAL A 22 -11.30 2.30 22.70
CA VAL A 22 -10.89 2.56 21.32
C VAL A 22 -9.60 3.40 21.33
N PRO A 23 -8.49 2.88 20.78
CA PRO A 23 -7.23 3.62 20.71
C PRO A 23 -7.28 4.69 19.60
N PRO A 24 -6.30 5.61 19.53
CA PRO A 24 -6.19 6.57 18.44
C PRO A 24 -5.79 5.88 17.11
N LEU A 25 -6.76 5.23 16.47
CA LEU A 25 -6.55 4.34 15.32
C LEU A 25 -5.88 5.05 14.14
N THR A 26 -6.19 6.32 13.93
CA THR A 26 -5.65 7.09 12.79
C THR A 26 -4.18 7.44 13.01
N GLU A 27 -3.82 7.83 14.24
CA GLU A 27 -2.47 8.18 14.64
C GLU A 27 -1.56 6.96 14.63
N ILE A 28 -2.06 5.82 15.09
CA ILE A 28 -1.35 4.54 15.04
C ILE A 28 -1.08 4.15 13.58
N ASP A 29 -2.08 4.25 12.70
CA ASP A 29 -1.92 3.90 11.27
C ASP A 29 -0.95 4.85 10.55
N ARG A 30 -0.91 6.12 10.95
CA ARG A 30 -0.03 7.13 10.34
C ARG A 30 1.36 7.20 10.96
N HIS A 31 1.62 6.42 12.01
CA HIS A 31 2.92 6.40 12.65
C HIS A 31 4.02 6.01 11.64
N LEU A 32 5.01 6.88 11.46
CA LEU A 32 6.12 6.71 10.51
C LEU A 32 5.68 6.50 9.05
N ALA A 33 4.47 6.94 8.65
CA ALA A 33 3.92 6.69 7.31
C ALA A 33 4.85 7.14 6.17
N GLY A 34 5.47 8.31 6.29
CA GLY A 34 6.43 8.82 5.30
C GLY A 34 7.69 7.96 5.20
N TYR A 35 8.28 7.59 6.33
CA TYR A 35 9.46 6.72 6.37
C TYR A 35 9.16 5.33 5.79
N ASN A 36 8.02 4.76 6.16
CA ASN A 36 7.56 3.46 5.63
C ASN A 36 7.33 3.52 4.13
N LEU A 37 6.73 4.61 3.62
CA LEU A 37 6.53 4.81 2.18
C LEU A 37 7.87 4.92 1.44
N CYS A 38 8.84 5.70 1.95
CA CYS A 38 10.19 5.76 1.39
C CYS A 38 10.83 4.37 1.33
N HIS A 39 10.64 3.57 2.38
CA HIS A 39 11.19 2.21 2.42
C HIS A 39 10.55 1.27 1.39
N GLU A 40 9.25 1.38 1.15
CA GLU A 40 8.57 0.62 0.08
C GLU A 40 9.00 1.08 -1.31
N LEU A 41 9.08 2.38 -1.55
CA LEU A 41 9.56 2.95 -2.81
C LEU A 41 11.02 2.56 -3.08
N PHE A 42 11.86 2.56 -2.05
CA PHE A 42 13.23 2.09 -2.14
C PHE A 42 13.30 0.63 -2.58
N LYS A 43 12.53 -0.27 -1.94
CA LYS A 43 12.50 -1.69 -2.32
C LYS A 43 12.00 -1.91 -3.74
N ALA A 44 10.96 -1.19 -4.14
CA ALA A 44 10.43 -1.24 -5.51
C ALA A 44 11.46 -0.76 -6.55
N HIS A 45 12.18 0.33 -6.25
CA HIS A 45 13.22 0.85 -7.13
C HIS A 45 14.43 -0.09 -7.18
N LEU A 46 14.85 -0.62 -6.04
CA LEU A 46 15.94 -1.59 -5.94
C LEU A 46 15.67 -2.85 -6.78
N ASP A 47 14.47 -3.39 -6.70
CA ASP A 47 14.02 -4.52 -7.54
C ASP A 47 14.19 -4.19 -9.03
N LEU A 48 13.59 -3.09 -9.49
CA LEU A 48 13.69 -2.69 -10.90
C LEU A 48 15.14 -2.49 -11.35
N GLU A 49 16.00 -1.89 -10.54
CA GLU A 49 17.42 -1.64 -10.87
C GLU A 49 18.24 -2.92 -10.96
N ILE A 50 18.01 -3.87 -10.04
CA ILE A 50 18.66 -5.19 -10.06
C ILE A 50 18.33 -5.94 -11.35
N TYR A 51 17.10 -5.84 -11.86
CA TYR A 51 16.66 -6.54 -13.07
C TYR A 51 16.81 -5.73 -14.37
N SER A 52 17.12 -4.44 -14.29
CA SER A 52 17.29 -3.57 -15.47
C SER A 52 18.75 -3.28 -15.82
N THR A 53 19.68 -3.51 -14.89
CA THR A 53 21.10 -3.19 -15.07
C THR A 53 22.00 -4.41 -14.90
N LYS A 54 23.30 -4.25 -15.18
CA LYS A 54 24.33 -5.26 -14.88
C LYS A 54 25.26 -4.81 -13.74
N ASP A 55 24.89 -3.73 -13.06
CA ASP A 55 25.70 -3.15 -12.00
C ASP A 55 25.75 -4.11 -10.80
N PHE A 56 26.86 -4.06 -10.06
CA PHE A 56 26.95 -4.81 -8.83
C PHE A 56 26.02 -4.20 -7.77
N TRP A 57 25.34 -5.05 -6.98
CA TRP A 57 24.29 -4.60 -6.06
C TRP A 57 24.77 -3.54 -5.06
N GLN A 58 26.05 -3.56 -4.66
CA GLN A 58 26.60 -2.55 -3.75
C GLN A 58 26.63 -1.16 -4.38
N ASP A 59 26.88 -1.07 -5.69
CA ASP A 59 26.92 0.21 -6.40
C ASP A 59 25.50 0.74 -6.64
N ILE A 60 24.54 -0.17 -6.89
CA ILE A 60 23.10 0.17 -6.89
C ILE A 60 22.69 0.73 -5.52
N MET A 61 23.05 0.06 -4.41
CA MET A 61 22.73 0.51 -3.05
C MET A 61 23.33 1.88 -2.74
N LYS A 62 24.61 2.12 -3.08
CA LYS A 62 25.26 3.43 -2.89
C LYS A 62 24.54 4.56 -3.62
N ARG A 63 24.00 4.28 -4.81
CA ARG A 63 23.25 5.25 -5.62
C ARG A 63 21.83 5.47 -5.10
N LEU A 64 21.11 4.39 -4.79
CA LEU A 64 19.69 4.46 -4.43
C LEU A 64 19.46 4.92 -3.00
N TRP A 65 20.27 4.49 -2.03
CA TRP A 65 20.04 4.79 -0.63
C TRP A 65 19.86 6.29 -0.32
N PRO A 66 20.78 7.20 -0.75
CA PRO A 66 20.62 8.63 -0.46
C PRO A 66 19.45 9.28 -1.20
N ALA A 67 18.89 8.63 -2.24
CA ALA A 67 17.71 9.14 -2.94
C ALA A 67 16.41 8.87 -2.19
N HIS A 68 16.37 7.88 -1.28
CA HIS A 68 15.18 7.48 -0.55
C HIS A 68 15.26 7.78 0.96
N PHE A 69 16.46 7.79 1.53
CA PHE A 69 16.66 7.97 2.96
C PHE A 69 17.63 9.12 3.27
N ILE A 70 17.29 9.88 4.31
CA ILE A 70 18.15 10.93 4.89
C ILE A 70 19.24 10.30 5.78
N LEU A 71 18.93 9.15 6.39
CA LEU A 71 19.86 8.44 7.26
C LEU A 71 20.94 7.73 6.42
N PRO A 72 22.20 7.69 6.90
CA PRO A 72 23.29 7.05 6.19
C PRO A 72 23.03 5.55 6.00
N HIS A 73 23.52 4.99 4.89
CA HIS A 73 23.48 3.56 4.64
C HIS A 73 24.40 2.83 5.61
N ASP A 74 23.89 1.82 6.32
CA ASP A 74 24.75 0.93 7.10
C ASP A 74 25.48 -0.04 6.17
N HIS A 75 26.81 -0.08 6.26
CA HIS A 75 27.65 -1.03 5.53
C HIS A 75 27.32 -2.52 5.79
N TRP A 76 26.70 -2.86 6.94
CA TRP A 76 26.22 -4.22 7.20
C TRP A 76 24.92 -4.56 6.47
N ASN A 77 24.21 -3.56 5.94
CA ASN A 77 22.96 -3.77 5.24
C ASN A 77 23.21 -4.41 3.87
N SER A 78 22.94 -5.71 3.82
CA SER A 78 23.00 -6.53 2.60
C SER A 78 21.59 -6.94 2.15
N LEU A 79 20.61 -6.01 2.21
CA LEU A 79 19.22 -6.27 1.83
C LEU A 79 19.08 -7.06 0.51
N PRO A 80 19.78 -6.72 -0.60
CA PRO A 80 19.68 -7.49 -1.84
C PRO A 80 19.97 -8.99 -1.67
N CYS A 81 20.84 -9.36 -0.73
CA CYS A 81 21.24 -10.74 -0.46
C CYS A 81 20.22 -11.52 0.39
N ASN A 82 19.26 -10.85 1.04
CA ASN A 82 18.22 -11.48 1.85
C ASN A 82 16.80 -11.15 1.35
N PHE A 83 16.68 -10.51 0.19
CA PHE A 83 15.39 -10.10 -0.38
C PHE A 83 14.74 -11.24 -1.19
N SER A 84 14.22 -12.25 -0.49
CA SER A 84 13.63 -13.46 -1.10
C SER A 84 12.54 -13.17 -2.13
N ALA A 85 11.72 -12.15 -1.89
CA ALA A 85 10.59 -11.80 -2.75
C ALA A 85 11.00 -11.61 -4.21
N ILE A 86 12.14 -10.94 -4.44
CA ILE A 86 12.60 -10.64 -5.79
C ILE A 86 13.55 -11.72 -6.30
N VAL A 87 14.34 -12.37 -5.43
CA VAL A 87 15.38 -13.32 -5.85
C VAL A 87 14.84 -14.74 -6.07
N THR A 88 13.97 -15.22 -5.18
CA THR A 88 13.54 -16.64 -5.14
C THR A 88 12.04 -16.82 -5.35
N GLU A 89 11.25 -15.77 -5.14
CA GLU A 89 9.81 -15.81 -5.30
C GLU A 89 9.39 -15.20 -6.66
N GLN A 90 8.10 -14.90 -6.81
CA GLN A 90 7.49 -14.51 -8.09
C GLN A 90 7.40 -12.99 -8.27
N TRP A 91 8.17 -12.20 -7.51
CA TRP A 91 8.10 -10.73 -7.54
C TRP A 91 9.30 -10.06 -8.20
N CYS A 92 10.15 -10.83 -8.90
CA CYS A 92 11.26 -10.28 -9.67
C CYS A 92 10.75 -9.25 -10.70
N ALA A 93 11.33 -8.05 -10.67
CA ALA A 93 10.92 -6.90 -11.50
C ALA A 93 9.44 -6.49 -11.36
N ALA A 94 8.77 -6.93 -10.30
CA ALA A 94 7.36 -6.68 -10.07
C ALA A 94 7.06 -6.15 -8.66
N TYR A 95 8.07 -5.94 -7.80
CA TYR A 95 7.84 -5.55 -6.40
C TYR A 95 7.13 -4.20 -6.24
N PHE A 96 7.25 -3.32 -7.24
CA PHE A 96 6.50 -2.06 -7.31
C PHE A 96 4.97 -2.25 -7.29
N SER A 97 4.48 -3.44 -7.66
CA SER A 97 3.04 -3.74 -7.67
C SER A 97 2.42 -3.63 -6.28
N HIS A 98 3.19 -3.81 -5.20
CA HIS A 98 2.70 -3.65 -3.84
C HIS A 98 2.29 -2.20 -3.54
N VAL A 99 3.20 -1.25 -3.75
CA VAL A 99 2.89 0.18 -3.51
C VAL A 99 1.84 0.68 -4.50
N TRP A 100 1.87 0.20 -5.74
CA TRP A 100 0.83 0.49 -6.74
C TRP A 100 -0.57 0.00 -6.30
N ALA A 101 -0.67 -1.25 -5.82
CA ALA A 101 -1.93 -1.80 -5.33
C ALA A 101 -2.44 -1.04 -4.10
N ARG A 102 -1.55 -0.62 -3.19
CA ARG A 102 -1.92 0.21 -2.03
C ARG A 102 -2.47 1.57 -2.47
N MET A 103 -1.85 2.19 -3.47
CA MET A 103 -2.34 3.45 -4.04
C MET A 103 -3.75 3.29 -4.61
N VAL A 104 -3.96 2.28 -5.45
CA VAL A 104 -5.28 1.97 -6.04
C VAL A 104 -6.31 1.67 -4.94
N ALA A 105 -5.95 0.88 -3.94
CA ALA A 105 -6.83 0.53 -2.83
C ALA A 105 -7.22 1.77 -1.99
N ALA A 106 -6.27 2.68 -1.73
CA ALA A 106 -6.56 3.92 -1.03
C ALA A 106 -7.55 4.80 -1.80
N ASP A 107 -7.39 4.91 -3.12
CA ASP A 107 -8.31 5.66 -3.97
C ASP A 107 -9.71 5.01 -4.03
N VAL A 108 -9.79 3.69 -4.17
CA VAL A 108 -11.05 2.95 -4.07
C VAL A 108 -11.71 3.19 -2.70
N TYR A 109 -10.94 3.16 -1.62
CA TYR A 109 -11.44 3.41 -0.27
C TYR A 109 -12.01 4.83 -0.12
N THR A 110 -11.42 5.84 -0.76
CA THR A 110 -11.96 7.21 -0.69
C THR A 110 -13.42 7.28 -1.13
N ALA A 111 -13.82 6.47 -2.12
CA ALA A 111 -15.20 6.43 -2.61
C ALA A 111 -16.21 5.94 -1.56
N PHE A 112 -15.78 5.17 -0.55
CA PHE A 112 -16.63 4.73 0.56
C PHE A 112 -16.71 5.75 1.69
N THR A 113 -15.86 6.77 1.66
CA THR A 113 -15.76 7.80 2.71
C THR A 113 -16.16 9.19 2.24
N GLU A 114 -16.58 9.32 0.97
CA GLU A 114 -17.11 10.57 0.42
C GLU A 114 -18.39 11.00 1.18
N PRO A 115 -18.60 12.31 1.42
CA PRO A 115 -19.81 12.79 2.08
C PRO A 115 -21.08 12.35 1.36
N ASP A 116 -22.13 12.03 2.13
CA ASP A 116 -23.45 11.63 1.63
C ASP A 116 -23.47 10.39 0.72
N VAL A 117 -22.43 9.53 0.81
CA VAL A 117 -22.38 8.31 0.01
C VAL A 117 -23.42 7.27 0.45
N ASP A 118 -24.18 6.76 -0.51
CA ASP A 118 -25.01 5.56 -0.31
C ASP A 118 -24.12 4.31 -0.30
N LEU A 119 -23.84 3.80 0.91
CA LEU A 119 -23.02 2.61 1.15
C LEU A 119 -23.54 1.36 0.41
N LYS A 120 -24.85 1.23 0.22
CA LYS A 120 -25.44 0.08 -0.48
C LYS A 120 -25.18 0.17 -1.98
N ASN A 121 -25.29 1.38 -2.54
CA ASN A 121 -25.01 1.62 -3.95
C ASN A 121 -23.52 1.43 -4.27
N ILE A 122 -22.63 2.09 -3.51
CA ILE A 122 -21.17 1.96 -3.72
C ILE A 122 -20.70 0.52 -3.52
N GLY A 123 -21.25 -0.22 -2.54
CA GLY A 123 -20.96 -1.63 -2.34
C GLY A 123 -21.42 -2.51 -3.50
N SER A 124 -22.61 -2.25 -4.05
CA SER A 124 -23.10 -2.94 -5.24
C SER A 124 -22.22 -2.65 -6.45
N ARG A 125 -21.81 -1.39 -6.65
CA ARG A 125 -20.88 -1.01 -7.71
C ARG A 125 -19.52 -1.68 -7.56
N PHE A 126 -18.99 -1.78 -6.33
CA PHE A 126 -17.72 -2.49 -6.07
C PHE A 126 -17.82 -3.98 -6.40
N ARG A 127 -18.92 -4.63 -6.02
CA ARG A 127 -19.20 -6.02 -6.37
C ARG A 127 -19.26 -6.21 -7.89
N ASP A 128 -20.02 -5.37 -8.57
CA ASP A 128 -20.29 -5.49 -10.01
C ASP A 128 -19.08 -5.10 -10.88
N THR A 129 -18.04 -4.49 -10.29
CA THR A 129 -16.77 -4.21 -10.97
C THR A 129 -15.65 -5.14 -10.49
N TYR A 130 -15.06 -4.87 -9.33
CA TYR A 130 -13.84 -5.54 -8.85
C TYR A 130 -14.04 -7.03 -8.57
N LEU A 131 -15.19 -7.42 -8.04
CA LEU A 131 -15.45 -8.82 -7.65
C LEU A 131 -16.05 -9.63 -8.82
N ALA A 132 -16.75 -8.99 -9.75
CA ALA A 132 -17.44 -9.66 -10.85
C ALA A 132 -16.52 -9.96 -12.04
N PHE A 133 -15.64 -9.03 -12.44
CA PHE A 133 -14.88 -9.20 -13.69
C PHE A 133 -13.70 -10.16 -13.57
N GLY A 134 -13.06 -10.27 -12.40
CA GLY A 134 -11.81 -11.04 -12.26
C GLY A 134 -10.78 -10.63 -13.32
N GLY A 135 -10.26 -11.60 -14.09
CA GLY A 135 -9.31 -11.35 -15.19
C GLY A 135 -9.93 -11.05 -16.56
N SER A 136 -11.26 -10.98 -16.68
CA SER A 136 -11.95 -10.78 -17.98
C SER A 136 -11.95 -9.33 -18.47
N CYS A 137 -11.58 -8.38 -17.62
CA CYS A 137 -11.56 -6.95 -17.93
C CYS A 137 -10.20 -6.36 -17.52
N PRO A 138 -9.57 -5.48 -18.34
CA PRO A 138 -8.33 -4.82 -17.95
C PRO A 138 -8.47 -4.05 -16.63
N PRO A 139 -7.51 -4.14 -15.69
CA PRO A 139 -7.64 -3.51 -14.36
C PRO A 139 -7.89 -2.00 -14.39
N GLY A 140 -7.28 -1.27 -15.33
CA GLY A 140 -7.54 0.17 -15.50
C GLY A 140 -8.98 0.48 -15.92
N GLU A 141 -9.58 -0.39 -16.72
CA GLU A 141 -10.98 -0.27 -17.13
C GLU A 141 -11.93 -0.58 -15.97
N VAL A 142 -11.63 -1.62 -15.17
CA VAL A 142 -12.37 -1.90 -13.92
C VAL A 142 -12.35 -0.69 -13.00
N PHE A 143 -11.18 -0.05 -12.83
CA PHE A 143 -11.04 1.15 -12.01
C PHE A 143 -11.90 2.30 -12.55
N ARG A 144 -11.82 2.60 -13.85
CA ARG A 144 -12.64 3.67 -14.47
C ARG A 144 -14.13 3.41 -14.37
N ARG A 145 -14.59 2.16 -14.50
CA ARG A 145 -16.00 1.81 -14.28
C ARG A 145 -16.45 2.02 -12.84
N PHE A 146 -15.55 1.87 -11.87
CA PHE A 146 -15.84 2.07 -10.46
C PHE A 146 -15.74 3.55 -10.02
N ARG A 147 -14.68 4.27 -10.42
CA ARG A 147 -14.39 5.65 -10.00
C ARG A 147 -14.80 6.73 -11.00
N GLY A 148 -15.00 6.40 -12.27
CA GLY A 148 -15.27 7.36 -13.34
C GLY A 148 -14.05 8.15 -13.84
N ARG A 149 -12.85 7.86 -13.31
CA ARG A 149 -11.58 8.50 -13.67
C ARG A 149 -10.43 7.50 -13.49
N ASP A 150 -9.23 7.87 -13.92
CA ASP A 150 -8.03 7.07 -13.65
C ASP A 150 -7.55 7.21 -12.17
N PRO A 151 -6.73 6.26 -11.67
CA PRO A 151 -6.20 6.30 -10.31
C PRO A 151 -5.33 7.52 -10.04
N SER A 152 -5.40 8.06 -8.83
CA SER A 152 -4.56 9.19 -8.39
C SER A 152 -3.68 8.81 -7.19
N SER A 153 -2.41 9.19 -7.25
CA SER A 153 -1.47 9.06 -6.13
C SER A 153 -1.82 9.99 -4.96
N GLU A 154 -2.50 11.11 -5.22
CA GLU A 154 -2.94 12.06 -4.19
C GLU A 154 -3.86 11.40 -3.16
N ALA A 155 -4.71 10.47 -3.60
CA ALA A 155 -5.60 9.73 -2.71
C ALA A 155 -4.81 8.92 -1.67
N TYR A 156 -3.67 8.34 -2.09
CA TYR A 156 -2.81 7.57 -1.21
C TYR A 156 -2.01 8.47 -0.25
N LEU A 157 -1.47 9.59 -0.74
CA LEU A 157 -0.80 10.57 0.11
C LEU A 157 -1.74 11.14 1.17
N LYS A 158 -2.99 11.48 0.79
CA LYS A 158 -4.03 11.91 1.73
C LYS A 158 -4.40 10.82 2.74
N TYR A 159 -4.52 9.57 2.27
CA TYR A 159 -4.77 8.42 3.14
C TYR A 159 -3.69 8.26 4.22
N LEU A 160 -2.42 8.44 3.85
CA LEU A 160 -1.27 8.41 4.74
C LEU A 160 -1.09 9.69 5.58
N GLY A 161 -1.78 10.78 5.26
CA GLY A 161 -1.63 12.07 5.94
C GLY A 161 -0.38 12.86 5.53
N LEU A 162 0.06 12.72 4.28
CA LEU A 162 1.28 13.32 3.72
C LEU A 162 0.98 14.40 2.64
N HIS A 163 -0.10 15.19 2.83
CA HIS A 163 -0.58 16.20 1.87
C HIS A 163 -0.52 17.61 2.47
#